data_AF-A0A9E5A906-F1
#
_entry.id   AF-A0A9E5A906-F1
#
_cell.length_a   1.000
_cell.length_b   1.000
_cell.length_c   1.000
_cell.angle_alpha   90.00
_cell.angle_beta   90.00
_cell.angle_gamma   90.00
#
_symmetry.space_group_name_H-M   'P 1'
#
loop_
_entity.id
_entity.type
_entity.pdbx_description
1 polymer ?
#
loop_
_entity_poly.entity_id
_entity_poly.type
_entity_poly.pdbx_seq_one_letter_code
_entity_poly.pdbx_strand_id
1 'polypeptide(L)'
;MKIRTWFKKTEIGRVVWRVIIGAIGGLITVFGAITLVGPGPGILIVLGGLGILATEFAWAARVMVRTRTYAQRAADKVGIPKWVQLALIAGAALISIIVILYLFSTGKI
;
A
#
# COMPACT_ATOMS: atom_id res chain seq x y z
N MET A 1 -12.64 -0.57 -19.07
CA MET A 1 -11.22 -0.12 -19.07
C MET A 1 -10.39 -1.00 -20.02
N LYS A 2 -10.23 -0.58 -21.28
CA LYS A 2 -9.84 -1.41 -22.44
C LYS A 2 -8.38 -1.20 -22.90
N ILE A 3 -7.50 -0.76 -22.00
CA ILE A 3 -6.09 -0.41 -22.28
C ILE A 3 -5.14 -1.61 -22.15
N ARG A 4 -5.51 -2.63 -21.36
CA ARG A 4 -4.63 -3.78 -21.04
C ARG A 4 -4.34 -4.75 -22.19
N THR A 5 -5.10 -4.74 -23.28
CA THR A 5 -5.05 -5.82 -24.29
C THR A 5 -4.12 -5.54 -25.47
N TRP A 6 -3.71 -4.29 -25.70
CA TRP A 6 -2.92 -3.94 -26.90
C TRP A 6 -1.41 -4.12 -26.73
N PHE A 7 -0.89 -4.03 -25.50
CA PHE A 7 0.56 -4.05 -25.24
C PHE A 7 1.16 -5.43 -24.88
N LYS A 8 0.36 -6.50 -24.79
CA LYS A 8 0.84 -7.83 -24.40
C LYS A 8 1.26 -8.73 -25.58
N LYS A 9 1.40 -8.20 -26.79
CA LYS A 9 1.76 -8.98 -27.98
C LYS A 9 3.28 -9.17 -28.18
N THR A 10 4.12 -8.39 -27.49
CA THR A 10 5.60 -8.45 -27.58
C THR A 10 6.23 -8.65 -26.19
N GLU A 11 7.30 -9.45 -26.12
CA GLU A 11 8.06 -9.70 -24.87
C GLU A 11 8.55 -8.40 -24.22
N ILE A 12 8.94 -7.42 -25.04
CA ILE A 12 9.44 -6.12 -24.60
C ILE A 12 8.36 -5.34 -23.81
N GLY A 13 7.10 -5.34 -24.28
CA GLY A 13 6.00 -4.64 -23.61
C GLY A 13 5.71 -5.17 -22.20
N ARG A 14 5.90 -6.48 -21.99
CA ARG A 14 5.75 -7.10 -20.67
C ARG A 14 6.85 -6.67 -19.70
N VAL A 15 8.09 -6.61 -20.17
CA VAL A 15 9.23 -6.18 -19.35
C VAL A 15 9.08 -4.70 -18.96
N VAL A 16 8.76 -3.83 -19.91
CA VAL A 16 8.53 -2.40 -19.65
C VAL A 16 7.42 -2.20 -18.62
N TRP A 17 6.30 -2.89 -18.79
CA TRP A 17 5.18 -2.81 -17.84
C TRP A 17 5.57 -3.27 -16.43
N ARG A 18 6.31 -4.37 -16.32
CA ARG A 18 6.81 -4.87 -15.03
C ARG A 18 7.79 -3.90 -14.37
N VAL A 19 8.65 -3.23 -15.16
CA VAL A 19 9.57 -2.21 -14.65
C VAL A 19 8.80 -0.99 -14.14
N ILE A 20 7.80 -0.50 -14.88
CA ILE A 20 6.97 0.63 -14.45
C ILE A 20 6.28 0.33 -13.13
N ILE A 21 5.62 -0.83 -13.03
CA ILE A 21 4.95 -1.24 -11.79
C ILE A 21 5.94 -1.46 -10.66
N GLY A 22 7.12 -2.02 -10.96
CA GLY A 22 8.21 -2.19 -10.00
C GLY A 22 8.71 -0.85 -9.45
N ALA A 23 8.88 0.15 -10.31
CA ALA A 23 9.32 1.49 -9.91
C ALA A 23 8.26 2.20 -9.07
N ILE A 24 7.00 2.23 -9.55
CA ILE A 24 5.91 2.91 -8.83
C ILE A 24 5.63 2.23 -7.49
N GLY A 25 5.44 0.91 -7.49
CA GLY A 25 5.19 0.15 -6.27
C GLY A 25 6.38 0.22 -5.31
N GLY A 26 7.61 0.16 -5.84
CA GLY A 26 8.84 0.29 -5.05
C GLY A 26 8.97 1.64 -4.37
N LEU A 27 8.78 2.73 -5.11
CA LEU A 27 8.81 4.10 -4.57
C LEU A 27 7.78 4.29 -3.46
N ILE A 28 6.53 3.87 -3.69
CA ILE A 28 5.47 3.98 -2.67
C ILE A 28 5.82 3.16 -1.43
N THR A 29 6.38 1.96 -1.61
CA THR A 29 6.78 1.09 -0.49
C THR A 29 7.92 1.72 0.33
N VAL A 30 8.94 2.27 -0.33
CA VAL A 30 10.06 2.95 0.35
C VAL A 30 9.59 4.20 1.07
N PHE A 31 8.74 5.00 0.43
CA PHE A 31 8.15 6.18 1.06
C PHE A 31 7.30 5.81 2.28
N GLY A 32 6.51 4.74 2.19
CA GLY A 32 5.79 4.17 3.31
C GLY A 32 6.72 3.73 4.46
N ALA A 33 7.87 3.14 4.14
CA ALA A 33 8.86 2.73 5.12
C ALA A 33 9.56 3.92 5.81
N ILE A 34 9.74 5.05 5.11
CA ILE A 34 10.26 6.27 5.71
C ILE A 34 9.22 6.88 6.66
N THR A 35 7.96 6.91 6.24
CA THR A 35 6.84 7.43 7.05
C THR A 35 6.48 6.54 8.24
N LEU A 36 7.08 5.35 8.39
CA LEU A 36 7.04 4.54 9.61
C LEU A 36 7.84 5.17 10.76
N VAL A 37 8.88 5.95 10.45
CA VAL A 37 9.66 6.70 11.46
C VAL A 37 8.91 7.96 11.89
N GLY A 38 8.15 8.57 10.98
CA GLY A 38 7.34 9.75 11.26
C GLY A 38 5.94 9.43 11.82
N PRO A 39 5.24 10.43 12.39
CA PRO A 39 3.83 10.30 12.75
C PRO A 39 2.97 10.31 11.48
N GLY A 40 2.93 9.17 10.78
CA GLY A 40 2.18 8.97 9.54
C GLY A 40 1.64 7.54 9.44
N PRO A 41 0.79 7.22 8.46
CA PRO A 41 0.15 5.93 8.34
C PRO A 41 1.07 5.00 7.55
N GLY A 42 2.34 4.91 7.97
CA GLY A 42 3.41 4.30 7.17
C GLY A 42 3.10 2.86 6.79
N ILE A 43 2.55 2.08 7.72
CA ILE A 43 2.08 0.71 7.44
C ILE A 43 1.05 0.67 6.30
N LEU A 44 0.07 1.58 6.28
CA LEU A 44 -0.96 1.59 5.22
C LEU A 44 -0.33 1.90 3.85
N ILE A 45 0.63 2.82 3.81
CA ILE A 45 1.34 3.19 2.59
C ILE A 45 2.20 2.03 2.10
N VAL A 46 2.95 1.37 2.99
CA VAL A 46 3.76 0.17 2.66
C VAL A 46 2.87 -0.94 2.10
N LEU A 47 1.73 -1.21 2.74
CA LEU A 47 0.80 -2.24 2.26
C LEU A 47 0.17 -1.87 0.91
N GLY A 48 -0.12 -0.59 0.68
CA GLY A 48 -0.56 -0.07 -0.62
C GLY A 48 0.50 -0.29 -1.71
N GLY A 49 1.75 0.08 -1.42
CA GLY A 49 2.89 -0.12 -2.33
C GLY A 49 3.12 -1.60 -2.65
N LEU A 50 3.15 -2.47 -1.64
CA LEU A 50 3.24 -3.92 -1.80
C LEU A 50 2.05 -4.49 -2.58
N GLY A 51 0.85 -3.92 -2.42
CA GLY A 51 -0.32 -4.29 -3.21
C GLY A 51 -0.17 -3.98 -4.70
N ILE A 52 0.47 -2.85 -5.04
CA ILE A 52 0.83 -2.51 -6.42
C ILE A 52 1.88 -3.48 -6.95
N LEU A 53 2.96 -3.73 -6.20
CA LEU A 53 3.97 -4.72 -6.57
C LEU A 53 3.38 -6.12 -6.75
N ALA A 54 2.39 -6.52 -5.94
CA ALA A 54 1.75 -7.83 -6.02
C ALA A 54 1.05 -8.08 -7.37
N THR A 55 0.76 -7.05 -8.16
CA THR A 55 0.12 -7.20 -9.47
C THR A 55 1.04 -7.83 -10.53
N GLU A 56 2.35 -7.62 -10.43
CA GLU A 56 3.34 -8.16 -11.39
C GLU A 56 4.43 -9.02 -10.71
N PHE A 57 4.56 -8.95 -9.38
CA PHE A 57 5.60 -9.64 -8.62
C PHE A 57 4.99 -10.65 -7.64
N ALA A 58 5.18 -11.93 -7.93
CA ALA A 58 4.66 -13.03 -7.10
C ALA A 58 5.18 -13.00 -5.65
N TRP A 59 6.39 -12.50 -5.42
CA TRP A 59 6.92 -12.39 -4.05
C TRP A 59 6.11 -11.40 -3.21
N ALA A 60 5.71 -10.25 -3.78
CA ALA A 60 4.91 -9.25 -3.08
C ALA A 60 3.49 -9.76 -2.79
N ALA A 61 2.91 -10.53 -3.72
CA ALA A 61 1.65 -11.22 -3.49
C ALA A 61 1.74 -12.22 -2.33
N ARG A 62 2.82 -13.00 -2.24
CA ARG A 62 3.04 -13.94 -1.12
C ARG A 62 3.15 -13.21 0.22
N VAL A 63 3.86 -12.08 0.27
CA VAL A 63 3.96 -11.24 1.47
C VAL A 63 2.58 -10.74 1.89
N MET A 64 1.79 -10.19 0.95
CA MET A 64 0.42 -9.72 1.21
C MET A 64 -0.49 -10.81 1.76
N VAL A 65 -0.44 -12.02 1.20
CA VAL A 65 -1.22 -13.17 1.71
C VAL A 65 -0.83 -13.48 3.15
N ARG A 66 0.47 -13.51 3.44
CA ARG A 66 0.96 -13.80 4.79
C ARG A 66 0.51 -12.74 5.79
N THR A 67 0.66 -11.46 5.44
CA THR A 67 0.20 -10.33 6.28
C THR A 67 -1.30 -10.39 6.52
N ARG A 68 -2.10 -10.68 5.48
CA ARG A 68 -3.55 -10.84 5.61
C ARG A 68 -3.91 -11.98 6.57
N THR A 69 -3.24 -13.13 6.48
CA THR A 69 -3.50 -14.25 7.40
C THR A 69 -3.17 -13.88 8.85
N TYR A 70 -2.08 -13.17 9.10
CA TYR A 70 -1.77 -12.67 10.45
C TYR A 70 -2.80 -11.65 10.94
N ALA A 71 -3.18 -10.70 10.09
CA ALA A 71 -4.18 -9.69 10.42
C ALA A 71 -5.55 -10.30 10.73
N GLN A 72 -5.97 -11.31 9.95
CA GLN A 72 -7.22 -12.04 10.20
C GLN A 72 -7.17 -12.79 11.53
N ARG A 73 -6.10 -13.53 11.80
CA ARG A 73 -5.93 -14.21 13.10
C ARG A 73 -5.92 -13.25 14.28
N ALA A 74 -5.35 -12.07 14.12
CA ALA A 74 -5.39 -11.03 15.14
C ALA A 74 -6.80 -10.46 15.30
N ALA A 75 -7.50 -10.18 14.21
CA ALA A 75 -8.88 -9.67 14.23
C ALA A 75 -9.87 -10.67 14.84
N ASP A 76 -9.74 -11.96 14.48
CA ASP A 76 -10.60 -13.03 14.99
C ASP A 76 -10.48 -13.19 16.51
N LYS A 77 -9.29 -12.97 17.08
CA LYS A 77 -9.08 -12.96 18.53
C LYS A 77 -9.73 -11.77 19.24
N VAL A 78 -9.87 -10.66 18.54
CA VAL A 78 -10.33 -9.39 19.11
C VAL A 78 -11.86 -9.24 18.98
N GLY A 79 -12.51 -10.01 18.09
CA GLY A 79 -13.98 -10.09 18.00
C GLY A 79 -14.66 -8.80 17.56
N ILE A 80 -13.91 -7.81 17.04
CA ILE A 80 -14.47 -6.51 16.63
C ILE A 80 -15.25 -6.66 15.32
N PRO A 81 -16.47 -6.10 15.23
CA PRO A 81 -17.25 -6.15 14.00
C PRO A 81 -16.60 -5.32 12.87
N LYS A 82 -16.66 -5.83 11.63
CA LYS A 82 -15.95 -5.29 10.46
C LYS A 82 -16.21 -3.79 10.17
N TRP A 83 -17.40 -3.29 10.49
CA TRP A 83 -17.75 -1.88 10.30
C TRP A 83 -16.98 -0.95 11.24
N VAL A 84 -16.75 -1.37 12.49
CA VAL A 84 -15.92 -0.63 13.47
C VAL A 84 -14.45 -0.66 13.06
N GLN A 85 -13.96 -1.81 12.59
CA GLN A 85 -12.59 -1.93 12.10
C GLN A 85 -12.35 -1.01 10.89
N LEU A 86 -13.30 -0.97 9.93
CA LEU A 86 -13.24 -0.04 8.79
C LEU A 86 -13.29 1.42 9.23
N ALA A 87 -14.14 1.77 10.21
CA ALA A 87 -14.23 3.13 10.73
C ALA A 87 -12.92 3.58 11.41
N LEU A 88 -12.26 2.69 12.17
CA LEU A 88 -10.96 2.98 12.78
C LEU A 88 -9.87 3.19 11.75
N ILE A 89 -9.82 2.36 10.70
CA ILE A 89 -8.85 2.51 9.61
C ILE A 89 -9.09 3.84 8.87
N ALA A 90 -10.36 4.15 8.55
CA ALA A 90 -10.72 5.40 7.90
C ALA A 90 -10.38 6.62 8.77
N GLY A 91 -10.70 6.58 10.06
CA GLY A 91 -10.37 7.63 11.02
C GLY A 91 -8.87 7.84 11.15
N ALA A 92 -8.10 6.77 11.33
CA ALA A 92 -6.64 6.83 11.40
C ALA A 92 -6.03 7.39 10.10
N ALA A 93 -6.56 7.01 8.93
CA ALA A 93 -6.12 7.54 7.65
C ALA A 93 -6.39 9.05 7.54
N LEU A 94 -7.58 9.52 7.92
CA LEU A 94 -7.94 10.94 7.90
C LEU A 94 -7.07 11.76 8.86
N ILE A 95 -6.92 11.31 10.10
CA ILE A 95 -6.05 11.95 11.10
C ILE A 95 -4.64 12.07 10.55
N SER A 96 -4.15 11.01 9.90
CA SER A 96 -2.82 11.03 9.35
C SER A 96 -2.65 11.99 8.17
N ILE A 97 -3.64 12.12 7.29
CA ILE A 97 -3.63 13.12 6.21
C ILE A 97 -3.56 14.53 6.82
N ILE A 98 -4.36 14.79 7.85
CA ILE A 98 -4.39 16.08 8.55
C ILE A 98 -3.03 16.40 9.16
N VAL A 99 -2.39 15.44 9.84
CA VAL A 99 -1.05 15.61 10.43
C VAL A 99 0.01 15.92 9.37
N ILE A 100 -0.02 15.22 8.22
CA ILE A 100 0.92 15.48 7.12
C ILE A 100 0.73 16.91 6.56
N LEU A 101 -0.53 17.31 6.32
CA LEU A 101 -0.84 18.66 5.85
C LEU A 101 -0.41 19.72 6.86
N TYR A 102 -0.59 19.46 8.15
CA TYR A 102 -0.13 20.35 9.21
C TYR A 102 1.39 20.48 9.24
N LEU A 103 2.13 19.36 9.16
CA LEU A 103 3.59 19.36 9.12
C LEU A 103 4.12 20.11 7.89
N PHE A 104 3.48 19.93 6.73
CA PHE A 104 3.80 20.65 5.51
C PHE A 104 3.50 22.15 5.63
N SER A 105 2.34 22.51 6.19
CA SER A 105 1.93 23.90 6.39
C SER A 105 2.77 24.63 7.44
N THR A 106 3.40 23.91 8.37
CA THR A 106 4.24 24.50 9.43
C THR A 106 5.67 24.78 8.93
N GLY A 107 6.00 24.44 7.66
CA GLY A 107 7.31 24.73 7.06
C GLY A 107 8.49 24.02 7.75
N LYS A 108 8.22 22.94 8.50
CA LYS A 108 9.25 22.14 9.20
C LYS A 108 9.86 21.03 8.33
N ILE A 109 9.73 21.16 7.01
CA ILE A 109 10.30 20.26 6.01
C ILE A 109 10.83 21.13 4.86
#